data_AF-A0A8K0IEX0-F1
#
_entry.id   AF-A0A8K0IEX0-F1
#
_cell.length_a   1.000
_cell.length_b   1.000
_cell.length_c   1.000
_cell.angle_alpha   90.00
_cell.angle_beta   90.00
_cell.angle_gamma   90.00
#
_symmetry.space_group_name_H-M   'P 1'
#
loop_
_entity.id
_entity.type
_entity.pdbx_description
1 polymer ?
#
loop_
_entity_poly.entity_id
_entity_poly.type
_entity_poly.pdbx_seq_one_letter_code
_entity_poly.pdbx_strand_id
1 'polypeptide(L)'
;MYKNQLQELAQRSCFNLPSYTCIREGPDHAPRFKATVNFNGEVFESPSFCTTLRQAEHSAAEVALHALANRGPSHSLAARILDETGVYKNLLQEIAQRVGAPLPSYKPVRSGLGHLPVFTCTVELAGIIFTGEPAKNKKQAEKNAAMAAWSSLKQCESHAYVVIY
;
A
#
# COMPACT_ATOMS: atom_id res chain seq x y z
N MET A 1 -7.90 -1.50 20.35
CA MET A 1 -7.25 -2.24 19.25
C MET A 1 -6.87 -1.34 18.05
N TYR A 2 -7.60 -0.26 17.72
CA TYR A 2 -7.27 0.60 16.56
C TYR A 2 -5.92 1.35 16.60
N LYS A 3 -5.47 1.82 17.78
CA LYS A 3 -4.15 2.44 17.92
C LYS A 3 -3.00 1.53 17.48
N ASN A 4 -3.04 0.26 17.91
CA ASN A 4 -2.02 -0.73 17.54
C ASN A 4 -2.08 -1.04 16.05
N GLN A 5 -3.28 -1.18 15.49
CA GLN A 5 -3.43 -1.41 14.05
C GLN A 5 -2.83 -0.27 13.22
N LEU A 6 -3.09 1.00 13.60
CA LEU A 6 -2.51 2.16 12.92
C LEU A 6 -0.98 2.21 13.08
N GLN A 7 -0.45 1.79 14.23
CA GLN A 7 0.98 1.74 14.50
C GLN A 7 1.70 0.63 13.72
N GLU A 8 1.16 -0.59 13.73
CA GLU A 8 1.66 -1.72 12.93
C GLU A 8 1.62 -1.39 11.45
N LEU A 9 0.57 -0.70 11.00
CA LEU A 9 0.41 -0.23 9.64
C LEU A 9 1.50 0.79 9.29
N ALA A 10 1.77 1.78 10.16
CA ALA A 10 2.86 2.72 9.95
C ALA A 10 4.22 2.00 9.81
N GLN A 11 4.49 1.04 10.70
CA GLN A 11 5.73 0.29 10.72
C GLN A 11 5.91 -0.59 9.48
N ARG A 12 4.87 -1.33 9.09
CA ARG A 12 4.89 -2.19 7.89
C ARG A 12 5.00 -1.39 6.60
N SER A 13 4.45 -0.19 6.58
CA SER A 13 4.45 0.70 5.41
C SER A 13 5.61 1.69 5.38
N CYS A 14 6.56 1.62 6.32
CA CYS A 14 7.66 2.60 6.46
C CYS A 14 7.17 4.06 6.54
N PHE A 15 5.97 4.29 7.05
CA PHE A 15 5.44 5.63 7.30
C PHE A 15 5.91 6.15 8.66
N ASN A 16 5.86 7.48 8.81
CA ASN A 16 6.07 8.11 10.11
C ASN A 16 5.04 7.59 11.12
N LEU A 17 5.48 7.39 12.36
CA LEU A 17 4.60 6.94 13.44
C LEU A 17 3.44 7.94 13.62
N PRO A 18 2.21 7.45 13.86
CA PRO A 18 1.06 8.33 14.06
C PRO A 18 1.28 9.24 15.26
N SER A 19 1.05 10.54 15.07
CA SER A 19 1.13 11.54 16.14
C SER A 19 -0.28 11.89 16.62
N TYR A 20 -0.52 11.80 17.93
CA TYR A 20 -1.80 12.09 18.55
C TYR A 20 -1.74 13.42 19.29
N THR A 21 -2.74 14.25 19.06
CA THR A 21 -2.97 15.50 19.79
C THR A 21 -4.38 15.50 20.35
N CYS A 22 -4.57 16.04 21.55
CA CYS A 22 -5.88 16.10 22.18
C CYS A 22 -6.18 17.47 22.77
N ILE A 23 -7.43 17.89 22.64
CA ILE A 23 -7.97 19.09 23.24
C ILE A 23 -8.93 18.66 24.35
N ARG A 24 -8.77 19.25 25.54
CA ARG A 24 -9.68 19.08 26.67
C ARG A 24 -10.47 20.37 26.86
N GLU A 25 -11.79 20.25 26.90
CA GLU A 25 -12.73 21.34 27.13
C GLU A 25 -13.75 20.97 28.20
N GLY A 26 -14.53 21.96 28.65
CA GLY A 26 -15.62 21.75 29.62
C GLY A 26 -15.19 21.88 31.08
N PRO A 27 -16.16 21.93 31.99
CA PRO A 27 -15.91 22.12 33.42
C PRO A 27 -15.23 20.89 34.04
N ASP A 28 -14.56 21.08 35.17
CA ASP A 28 -13.78 20.01 35.83
C ASP A 28 -14.62 18.77 36.20
N HIS A 29 -15.92 18.96 36.45
CA HIS A 29 -16.86 17.87 36.75
C HIS A 29 -17.46 17.20 35.50
N ALA A 30 -17.25 17.75 34.30
CA ALA A 30 -17.72 17.17 33.04
C ALA A 30 -16.74 17.48 31.87
N PRO A 31 -15.51 16.95 31.93
CA PRO A 31 -14.51 17.18 30.89
C PRO A 31 -14.90 16.48 29.58
N ARG A 32 -14.64 17.18 28.48
CA ARG A 32 -14.86 16.74 27.11
C ARG A 32 -13.52 16.71 26.39
N PHE A 33 -13.24 15.61 25.72
CA PHE A 33 -11.98 15.37 25.02
C PHE A 33 -12.25 15.23 23.53
N LYS A 34 -11.45 15.90 22.72
CA LYS A 34 -11.43 15.73 21.27
C LYS A 34 -10.01 15.39 20.86
N ALA A 35 -9.82 14.35 20.06
CA ALA A 35 -8.49 13.92 19.65
C ALA A 35 -8.34 13.99 18.14
N THR A 36 -7.12 14.26 17.73
CA THR A 36 -6.67 14.30 16.34
C THR A 36 -5.46 13.38 16.20
N VAL A 37 -5.42 12.60 15.13
CA VAL A 37 -4.28 11.78 14.75
C VAL A 37 -3.74 12.25 13.42
N ASN A 38 -2.45 12.57 13.37
CA ASN A 38 -1.73 12.80 12.12
C ASN A 38 -1.11 11.49 11.65
N PHE A 39 -1.53 11.03 10.48
CA PHE A 39 -1.00 9.86 9.81
C PHE A 39 -0.55 10.24 8.40
N ASN A 40 0.76 10.20 8.15
CA ASN A 40 1.35 10.45 6.84
C ASN A 40 1.00 11.84 6.23
N GLY A 41 0.86 12.87 7.08
CA GLY A 41 0.50 14.23 6.67
C GLY A 41 -1.01 14.48 6.59
N GLU A 42 -1.85 13.46 6.77
CA GLU A 42 -3.29 13.61 6.89
C GLU A 42 -3.71 13.63 8.35
N VAL A 43 -4.56 14.59 8.72
CA VAL A 43 -5.06 14.73 10.09
C VAL A 43 -6.50 14.24 10.14
N PHE A 44 -6.74 13.27 11.02
CA PHE A 44 -8.06 12.70 11.27
C PHE A 44 -8.51 13.05 12.67
N GLU A 45 -9.73 13.58 12.78
CA GLU A 45 -10.30 14.03 14.05
C GLU A 45 -11.39 13.06 14.53
N SER A 46 -11.51 12.90 15.85
CA SER A 46 -12.65 12.22 16.45
C SER A 46 -13.97 12.95 16.12
N PRO A 47 -15.02 12.25 15.67
CA PRO A 47 -16.24 12.87 15.14
C PRO A 47 -17.08 13.59 16.20
N SER A 48 -16.90 13.21 17.47
CA SER A 48 -17.61 13.77 18.62
C SER A 48 -16.67 13.94 19.80
N PHE A 49 -17.01 14.86 20.71
CA PHE A 49 -16.34 14.95 21.99
C PHE A 49 -16.63 13.70 22.84
N CYS A 50 -15.59 13.12 23.41
CA CYS A 50 -15.69 11.97 24.30
C CYS A 50 -15.51 12.39 25.76
N THR A 51 -15.96 11.56 26.70
CA THR A 51 -15.81 11.80 28.14
C THR A 51 -14.43 11.41 28.66
N THR A 52 -13.66 10.65 27.88
CA THR A 52 -12.29 10.23 28.24
C THR A 52 -11.32 10.44 27.09
N LEU A 53 -10.07 10.77 27.44
CA LEU A 53 -8.97 10.92 26.48
C LEU A 53 -8.77 9.63 25.67
N ARG A 54 -8.75 8.47 26.32
CA ARG A 54 -8.55 7.18 25.65
C ARG A 54 -9.60 6.92 24.57
N GLN A 55 -10.85 7.29 24.84
CA GLN A 55 -11.95 7.10 23.88
C GLN A 55 -11.84 8.07 22.72
N ALA A 56 -11.51 9.34 22.98
CA ALA A 56 -11.27 10.33 21.92
C ALA A 56 -10.17 9.85 20.97
N GLU A 57 -9.03 9.41 21.51
CA GLU A 57 -7.91 8.92 20.70
C GLU A 57 -8.26 7.65 19.93
N HIS A 58 -9.05 6.76 20.54
CA HIS A 58 -9.53 5.54 19.88
C HIS A 58 -10.42 5.87 18.69
N SER A 59 -11.37 6.79 18.85
CA SER A 59 -12.26 7.24 17.78
C SER A 59 -11.50 7.96 16.66
N ALA A 60 -10.48 8.77 16.99
CA ALA A 60 -9.63 9.38 15.98
C ALA A 60 -8.86 8.33 15.14
N ALA A 61 -8.34 7.29 15.79
CA ALA A 61 -7.67 6.17 15.10
C ALA A 61 -8.64 5.35 14.24
N GLU A 62 -9.87 5.14 14.70
CA GLU A 62 -10.92 4.46 13.94
C GLU A 62 -11.29 5.23 12.66
N VAL A 63 -11.49 6.55 12.76
CA VAL A 63 -11.76 7.41 11.60
C VAL A 63 -10.60 7.35 10.61
N ALA A 64 -9.35 7.40 11.08
CA ALA A 64 -8.19 7.26 10.22
C ALA A 64 -8.19 5.92 9.48
N LEU A 65 -8.38 4.80 10.18
CA LEU A 65 -8.42 3.47 9.55
C LEU A 65 -9.57 3.34 8.55
N HIS A 66 -10.76 3.83 8.88
CA HIS A 66 -11.92 3.78 8.00
C HIS A 66 -11.74 4.67 6.76
N ALA A 67 -11.15 5.85 6.91
CA ALA A 67 -10.81 6.72 5.78
C ALA A 67 -9.74 6.09 4.87
N LEU A 68 -8.74 5.42 5.45
CA LEU A 68 -7.72 4.67 4.72
C LEU A 68 -8.31 3.44 3.99
N ALA A 69 -9.32 2.79 4.58
CA ALA A 69 -10.01 1.64 4.00
C ALA A 69 -11.01 2.04 2.88
N ASN A 70 -11.70 3.19 3.02
CA ASN A 70 -12.71 3.66 2.08
C ASN A 70 -12.17 4.50 0.93
N ARG A 71 -10.88 4.86 0.93
CA ARG A 71 -10.22 5.33 -0.29
C ARG A 71 -10.26 4.21 -1.31
N GLY A 72 -11.11 4.35 -2.33
CA GLY A 72 -11.37 3.33 -3.34
C GLY A 72 -10.11 2.81 -4.05
N PRO A 73 -10.23 1.74 -4.85
CA PRO A 73 -9.11 0.93 -5.34
C PRO A 73 -7.95 1.72 -5.97
N SER A 74 -8.24 2.83 -6.67
CA SER A 74 -7.22 3.68 -7.33
C SER A 74 -6.35 4.51 -6.38
N HIS A 75 -6.73 4.67 -5.11
CA HIS A 75 -5.98 5.41 -4.08
C HIS A 75 -5.96 4.70 -2.72
N SER A 76 -6.41 3.44 -2.68
CA SER A 76 -6.51 2.65 -1.47
C SER A 76 -5.13 2.44 -0.83
N LEU A 77 -5.10 2.38 0.50
CA LEU A 77 -3.89 2.03 1.25
C LEU A 77 -3.34 0.66 0.80
N ALA A 78 -4.20 -0.27 0.35
CA ALA A 78 -3.79 -1.52 -0.27
C ALA A 78 -2.98 -1.28 -1.56
N ALA A 79 -3.43 -0.38 -2.44
CA ALA A 79 -2.67 0.00 -3.64
C ALA A 79 -1.30 0.61 -3.28
N ARG A 80 -1.21 1.46 -2.24
CA ARG A 80 0.06 2.04 -1.75
C ARG A 80 0.98 1.01 -1.08
N ILE A 81 0.42 0.10 -0.28
CA ILE A 81 1.16 -1.00 0.37
C ILE A 81 1.71 -1.96 -0.70
N LEU A 82 0.90 -2.32 -1.70
CA LEU A 82 1.34 -3.07 -2.89
C LEU A 82 2.43 -2.33 -3.66
N ASP A 83 2.35 -0.99 -3.70
CA ASP A 83 3.30 -0.10 -4.35
C ASP A 83 4.67 0.02 -3.66
N GLU A 84 4.73 -0.06 -2.32
CA GLU A 84 5.93 0.26 -1.54
C GLU A 84 6.69 -0.95 -0.99
N THR A 85 6.01 -2.08 -0.73
CA THR A 85 6.62 -3.20 0.03
C THR A 85 7.20 -4.35 -0.80
N GLY A 86 7.26 -4.23 -2.13
CA GLY A 86 7.81 -5.31 -2.96
C GLY A 86 6.96 -6.59 -2.95
N VAL A 87 5.68 -6.49 -2.56
CA VAL A 87 4.73 -7.61 -2.52
C VAL A 87 4.65 -8.30 -3.86
N TYR A 88 4.64 -7.56 -4.97
CA TYR A 88 4.61 -8.18 -6.30
C TYR A 88 5.81 -9.08 -6.56
N LYS A 89 7.00 -8.74 -6.05
CA LYS A 89 8.19 -9.60 -6.19
C LYS A 89 8.02 -10.89 -5.37
N ASN A 90 7.57 -10.77 -4.12
CA ASN A 90 7.32 -11.93 -3.26
C ASN A 90 6.19 -12.82 -3.79
N LEU A 91 5.12 -12.21 -4.30
CA LEU A 91 3.97 -12.91 -4.85
C LEU A 91 4.35 -13.69 -6.11
N LEU A 92 5.09 -13.06 -7.03
CA LEU A 92 5.62 -13.73 -8.22
C LEU A 92 6.56 -14.88 -7.83
N GLN A 93 7.36 -14.71 -6.78
CA GLN A 93 8.21 -15.76 -6.23
C GLN A 93 7.41 -16.92 -5.63
N GLU A 94 6.37 -16.63 -4.84
CA GLU A 94 5.51 -17.66 -4.24
C GLU A 94 4.75 -18.46 -5.32
N ILE A 95 4.26 -17.79 -6.35
CA ILE A 95 3.59 -18.43 -7.49
C ILE A 95 4.58 -19.29 -8.28
N ALA A 96 5.77 -18.77 -8.56
CA ALA A 96 6.81 -19.55 -9.24
C ALA A 96 7.11 -20.85 -8.48
N GLN A 97 7.28 -20.75 -7.15
CA GLN A 97 7.50 -21.92 -6.30
C GLN A 97 6.31 -22.87 -6.29
N ARG A 98 5.08 -22.37 -6.19
CA ARG A 98 3.86 -23.19 -6.17
C ARG A 98 3.64 -23.96 -7.48
N VAL A 99 3.97 -23.35 -8.61
CA VAL A 99 3.82 -23.95 -9.95
C VAL A 99 5.07 -24.76 -10.35
N GLY A 100 6.12 -24.77 -9.51
CA GLY A 100 7.39 -25.46 -9.82
C GLY A 100 8.20 -24.78 -10.92
N ALA A 101 7.91 -23.50 -11.20
CA ALA A 101 8.60 -22.69 -12.19
C ALA A 101 9.89 -22.07 -11.61
N PRO A 102 10.87 -21.70 -12.47
CA PRO A 102 12.06 -20.98 -12.04
C PRO A 102 11.71 -19.63 -11.42
N LEU A 103 12.56 -19.18 -10.47
CA LEU A 103 12.40 -17.91 -9.78
C LEU A 103 12.36 -16.72 -10.77
N PRO A 104 11.57 -15.66 -10.49
CA PRO A 104 11.45 -14.52 -11.39
C PRO A 104 12.79 -13.80 -11.57
N SER A 105 13.20 -13.54 -12.82
CA SER A 105 14.44 -12.80 -13.14
C SER A 105 14.13 -11.38 -13.60
N TYR A 106 14.72 -10.37 -12.93
CA TYR A 106 14.52 -8.96 -13.26
C TYR A 106 15.72 -8.39 -14.04
N LYS A 107 15.46 -7.86 -15.23
CA LYS A 107 16.46 -7.27 -16.12
C LYS A 107 16.12 -5.78 -16.36
N PRO A 108 16.66 -4.85 -15.55
CA PRO A 108 16.46 -3.43 -15.75
C PRO A 108 17.41 -2.89 -16.83
N VAL A 109 16.85 -2.18 -17.79
CA VAL A 109 17.53 -1.49 -18.88
C VAL A 109 17.39 0.00 -18.68
N ARG A 110 18.51 0.73 -18.75
CA ARG A 110 18.52 2.19 -18.77
C ARG A 110 18.60 2.65 -20.22
N SER A 111 17.71 3.55 -20.60
CA SER A 111 17.60 4.17 -21.91
C SER A 111 17.37 5.68 -21.76
N GLY A 112 17.29 6.41 -22.87
CA GLY A 112 17.01 7.85 -22.87
C GLY A 112 18.25 8.75 -22.89
N LEU A 113 18.00 10.05 -22.99
CA LEU A 113 19.04 11.08 -23.05
C LEU A 113 19.69 11.25 -21.67
N GLY A 114 20.96 11.67 -21.62
CA GLY A 114 21.71 11.81 -20.37
C GLY A 114 21.03 12.69 -19.30
N HIS A 115 20.23 13.67 -19.73
CA HIS A 115 19.45 14.56 -18.88
C HIS A 115 18.01 14.07 -18.58
N LEU A 116 17.53 13.05 -19.29
CA LEU A 116 16.22 12.42 -19.11
C LEU A 116 16.34 10.89 -19.18
N PRO A 117 16.94 10.25 -18.16
CA PRO A 117 17.07 8.81 -18.13
C PRO A 117 15.70 8.14 -17.95
N VAL A 118 15.43 7.18 -18.81
CA VAL A 118 14.27 6.31 -18.78
C VAL A 118 14.73 4.92 -18.37
N PHE A 119 14.10 4.34 -17.37
CA PHE A 119 14.39 2.99 -16.89
C PHE A 119 13.21 2.11 -17.26
N THR A 120 13.48 1.04 -17.99
CA THR A 120 12.51 0.01 -18.33
C THR A 120 12.99 -1.28 -17.71
N CYS A 121 12.10 -2.09 -17.14
CA CYS A 121 12.48 -3.38 -16.60
C CYS A 121 11.62 -4.47 -17.20
N THR A 122 12.25 -5.61 -17.48
CA THR A 122 11.56 -6.84 -17.84
C THR A 122 11.69 -7.85 -16.72
N VAL A 123 10.61 -8.59 -16.46
CA VAL A 123 10.59 -9.73 -15.55
C VAL A 123 10.29 -10.99 -16.33
N GLU A 124 11.12 -12.01 -16.16
CA GLU A 124 10.96 -13.32 -16.77
C GLU A 124 10.42 -14.29 -15.72
N LEU A 125 9.25 -14.85 -15.95
CA LEU A 125 8.55 -15.77 -15.05
C LEU A 125 8.02 -16.97 -15.85
N ALA A 126 8.43 -18.18 -15.47
CA ALA A 126 8.01 -19.42 -16.14
C ALA A 126 8.21 -19.42 -17.68
N GLY A 127 9.28 -18.77 -18.16
CA GLY A 127 9.57 -18.61 -19.59
C GLY A 127 8.76 -17.51 -20.30
N ILE A 128 7.89 -16.81 -19.58
CA ILE A 128 7.14 -15.66 -20.09
C ILE A 128 7.85 -14.38 -19.67
N ILE A 129 8.09 -13.49 -20.62
CA ILE A 129 8.74 -12.20 -20.38
C ILE A 129 7.66 -11.12 -20.34
N PHE A 130 7.59 -10.41 -19.22
CA PHE A 130 6.70 -9.28 -19.02
C PHE A 130 7.51 -7.99 -18.95
N THR A 131 7.15 -7.02 -19.78
CA THR A 131 7.80 -5.71 -19.83
C THR A 131 6.95 -4.70 -19.07
N GLY A 132 7.55 -4.06 -18.07
CA GLY A 132 6.89 -2.97 -17.34
C GLY A 132 6.95 -1.65 -18.09
N GLU A 133 6.04 -0.74 -17.75
CA GLU A 133 6.06 0.63 -18.27
C GLU A 133 7.39 1.34 -17.92
N PRO A 134 7.90 2.20 -18.83
CA PRO A 134 9.12 2.97 -18.57
C PRO A 134 8.93 3.97 -17.42
N ALA A 135 9.93 4.11 -16.57
CA ALA A 135 9.91 4.98 -15.40
C ALA A 135 11.14 5.89 -15.32
N LYS A 136 11.11 6.91 -14.47
CA LYS A 136 12.24 7.84 -14.26
C LYS A 136 13.34 7.27 -13.37
N ASN A 137 13.11 6.13 -12.74
CA ASN A 137 14.01 5.53 -11.76
C ASN A 137 13.90 3.99 -11.75
N LYS A 138 15.05 3.33 -11.48
CA LYS A 138 15.20 1.86 -11.54
C LYS A 138 14.21 1.12 -10.64
N LYS A 139 13.97 1.63 -9.42
CA LYS A 139 13.04 1.01 -8.44
C LYS A 139 11.61 0.97 -8.96
N GLN A 140 11.16 2.04 -9.61
CA GLN A 140 9.82 2.11 -10.19
C GLN A 140 9.71 1.23 -11.44
N ALA A 141 10.75 1.16 -12.26
CA ALA A 141 10.76 0.28 -13.44
C ALA A 141 10.61 -1.21 -13.05
N GLU A 142 11.36 -1.68 -12.05
CA GLU A 142 11.27 -3.06 -11.54
C GLU A 142 9.88 -3.40 -11.01
N LYS A 143 9.25 -2.42 -10.36
CA LYS A 143 7.89 -2.54 -9.86
C LYS A 143 6.86 -2.58 -10.97
N ASN A 144 6.99 -1.71 -11.97
CA ASN A 144 6.13 -1.74 -13.16
C ASN A 144 6.19 -3.11 -13.87
N ALA A 145 7.39 -3.71 -13.95
CA ALA A 145 7.55 -5.05 -14.49
C ALA A 145 6.82 -6.11 -13.66
N ALA A 146 6.96 -6.06 -12.33
CA ALA A 146 6.29 -6.99 -11.43
C ALA A 146 4.75 -6.87 -11.48
N MET A 147 4.23 -5.63 -11.58
CA MET A 147 2.80 -5.39 -11.76
C MET A 147 2.28 -5.91 -13.10
N ALA A 148 3.02 -5.68 -14.20
CA ALA A 148 2.65 -6.18 -15.51
C ALA A 148 2.52 -7.71 -15.52
N ALA A 149 3.50 -8.42 -14.93
CA ALA A 149 3.44 -9.87 -14.80
C ALA A 149 2.23 -10.34 -14.00
N TRP A 150 1.96 -9.73 -12.84
CA TRP A 150 0.85 -10.11 -11.99
C TRP A 150 -0.52 -9.87 -12.64
N SER A 151 -0.70 -8.72 -13.32
CA SER A 151 -1.92 -8.42 -14.05
C SER A 151 -2.18 -9.42 -15.17
N SER A 152 -1.14 -9.80 -15.93
CA SER A 152 -1.26 -10.83 -16.95
C SER A 152 -1.61 -12.21 -16.37
N LEU A 153 -1.04 -12.58 -15.22
CA LEU A 153 -1.39 -13.83 -14.52
C LEU A 153 -2.88 -13.86 -14.13
N LYS A 154 -3.39 -12.78 -13.53
CA LYS A 154 -4.82 -12.66 -13.19
C LYS A 154 -5.74 -12.71 -14.42
N GLN A 155 -5.28 -12.17 -15.54
CA GLN A 155 -6.06 -12.19 -16.77
C GLN A 155 -6.08 -13.59 -17.41
N CYS A 156 -4.99 -14.36 -17.29
CA CYS A 156 -4.97 -15.77 -17.69
C CYS A 156 -5.86 -16.66 -16.79
N GLU A 157 -5.89 -16.43 -15.48
CA GLU A 157 -6.81 -17.16 -14.58
C GLU A 157 -8.28 -16.95 -14.95
N SER A 158 -8.66 -15.73 -15.36
CA SER A 158 -10.04 -15.44 -15.75
C SER A 158 -10.42 -15.97 -17.13
N HIS A 159 -9.47 -16.09 -18.07
CA HIS A 159 -9.73 -16.69 -19.39
C HIS A 159 -9.71 -18.23 -19.40
N ALA A 160 -9.08 -18.88 -18.42
CA ALA A 160 -9.08 -20.34 -18.31
C ALA A 160 -10.48 -20.93 -18.03
N TYR A 161 -11.43 -20.12 -17.54
CA TYR A 161 -12.82 -20.53 -17.33
C TYR A 161 -13.72 -20.39 -18.56
N VAL A 162 -13.26 -19.76 -19.64
CA VAL A 162 -14.11 -19.43 -20.81
C VAL A 162 -13.95 -20.44 -21.96
N VAL A 163 -12.99 -21.36 -21.89
CA VAL A 163 -12.72 -22.37 -22.95
C VAL A 163 -13.19 -23.78 -22.55
N ILE A 164 -14.29 -23.87 -21.78
CA ILE A 164 -15.01 -25.13 -21.55
C ILE A 164 -16.51 -24.88 -21.75
N TYR A 165 -16.94 -24.63 -22.99
CA TYR A 165 -18.32 -24.83 -23.44
C TYR A 165 -18.32 -25.25 -24.91
#